data_AF-A0A532CUN0-F1
#
_entry.id   AF-A0A532CUN0-F1
#
_cell.length_a   1.000
_cell.length_b   1.000
_cell.length_c   1.000
_cell.angle_alpha   90.00
_cell.angle_beta   90.00
_cell.angle_gamma   90.00
#
_symmetry.space_group_name_H-M   'P 1'
#
loop_
_entity.id
_entity.type
_entity.pdbx_description
1 polymer ?
#
loop_
_entity_poly.entity_id
_entity_poly.type
_entity_poly.pdbx_seq_one_letter_code
_entity_poly.pdbx_strand_id
1 'polypeptide(L)'
;MYPGAAAAHEGVDLEVDPCVRWVGESAIHLSSYQPQYELRSQYCTDIPKTGKTFLVVDLVDPALRTVPVGMRIVKGSGSNEAEAQTVADWRPSHHPTGVVSGETNLDEGLYRVIITAEGQKPLRYQYLLRVQMIDYQKLVSSVVVPLLGVLLMVWLGYKLLRSKWLRNRWAVLRS
;
A
#
# COMPACT_ATOMS: atom_id res chain seq x y z
N MET A 1 -22.27 -1.27 38.13
CA MET A 1 -21.18 -0.77 37.26
C MET A 1 -20.58 -1.98 36.56
N TYR A 2 -20.81 -2.12 35.25
CA TYR A 2 -20.19 -3.16 34.43
C TYR A 2 -18.90 -2.58 33.84
N PRO A 3 -17.74 -3.24 33.96
CA PRO A 3 -16.54 -2.80 33.27
C PRO A 3 -16.71 -3.12 31.78
N GLY A 4 -16.68 -2.08 30.94
CA GLY A 4 -16.58 -2.26 29.50
C GLY A 4 -15.20 -2.80 29.17
N ALA A 5 -15.14 -3.97 28.54
CA ALA A 5 -13.90 -4.50 28.00
C ALA A 5 -13.39 -3.52 26.92
N ALA A 6 -12.28 -2.85 27.19
CA ALA A 6 -11.54 -2.13 26.18
C ALA A 6 -10.81 -3.17 25.31
N ALA A 7 -11.31 -3.39 24.10
CA ALA A 7 -10.56 -4.11 23.08
C ALA A 7 -9.43 -3.21 22.58
N ALA A 8 -8.23 -3.39 23.13
CA ALA A 8 -7.02 -2.88 22.51
C ALA A 8 -6.83 -3.66 21.20
N HIS A 9 -6.72 -2.95 20.08
CA HIS A 9 -6.40 -3.55 18.80
C HIS A 9 -5.01 -4.19 18.91
N GLU A 10 -4.95 -5.52 18.84
CA GLU A 10 -3.71 -6.30 18.91
C GLU A 10 -2.72 -5.82 17.85
N GLY A 11 -1.48 -5.58 18.28
CA GLY A 11 -0.36 -5.36 17.39
C GLY A 11 -0.19 -6.58 16.51
N VAL A 12 -0.29 -6.36 15.19
CA VAL A 12 0.08 -7.35 14.18
C VAL A 12 1.52 -7.76 14.45
N ASP A 13 1.80 -9.06 14.49
CA ASP A 13 3.17 -9.58 14.52
C ASP A 13 4.00 -8.83 13.46
N LEU A 14 5.11 -8.23 13.87
CA LEU A 14 5.99 -7.44 12.99
C LEU A 14 6.48 -8.26 11.76
N GLU A 15 6.39 -9.59 11.84
CA GLU A 15 6.65 -10.54 10.76
C GLU A 15 5.61 -10.48 9.62
N VAL A 16 4.37 -10.04 9.90
CA VAL A 16 3.22 -10.01 8.97
C VAL A 16 2.88 -8.58 8.53
N ASP A 17 3.46 -7.56 9.16
CA ASP A 17 3.23 -6.17 8.79
C ASP A 17 3.89 -5.84 7.44
N PRO A 18 3.13 -5.54 6.37
CA PRO A 18 3.69 -5.21 5.05
C PRO A 18 4.53 -3.92 5.05
N CYS A 19 4.48 -3.15 6.13
CA CYS A 19 5.22 -1.91 6.33
C CYS A 19 6.55 -2.06 7.03
N VAL A 20 6.85 -3.26 7.51
CA VAL A 20 8.17 -3.59 8.04
C VAL A 20 9.08 -4.08 6.91
N ARG A 21 10.34 -3.65 6.93
CA ARG A 21 11.39 -4.19 6.07
C ARG A 21 12.57 -4.67 6.90
N TRP A 22 12.94 -5.91 6.65
CA TRP A 22 14.09 -6.57 7.26
C TRP A 22 15.30 -6.52 6.32
N VAL A 23 16.47 -6.23 6.87
CA VAL A 23 17.77 -6.39 6.22
C VAL A 23 18.69 -7.09 7.21
N GLY A 24 18.99 -8.36 6.96
CA GLY A 24 19.60 -9.21 7.98
C GLY A 24 18.64 -9.38 9.16
N GLU A 25 19.13 -9.12 10.37
CA GLU A 25 18.35 -9.17 11.62
C GLU A 25 17.78 -7.81 12.03
N SER A 26 18.01 -6.77 11.22
CA SER A 26 17.60 -5.40 11.55
C SER A 26 16.34 -5.02 10.77
N ALA A 27 15.40 -4.36 11.45
CA ALA A 27 14.11 -3.96 10.90
C ALA A 27 13.86 -2.46 11.03
N ILE A 28 13.11 -1.93 10.07
CA ILE A 28 12.47 -0.61 10.15
C ILE A 28 11.00 -0.72 9.74
N HIS A 29 10.17 0.19 10.23
CA HIS A 29 8.76 0.29 9.87
C HIS A 29 8.50 1.64 9.17
N LEU A 30 7.93 1.62 7.96
CA LEU A 30 7.61 2.83 7.20
C LEU A 30 6.11 3.13 7.26
N SER A 31 5.79 4.35 7.66
CA SER A 31 4.45 4.92 7.62
C SER A 31 4.41 6.17 6.75
N SER A 32 3.31 6.38 6.04
CA SER A 32 3.04 7.61 5.30
C SER A 32 1.64 8.15 5.60
N TYR A 33 1.52 9.48 5.65
CA TYR A 33 0.29 10.17 6.04
C TYR A 33 -0.02 11.31 5.08
N GLN A 34 -1.31 11.48 4.77
CA GLN A 34 -1.84 12.61 3.99
C GLN A 34 -3.01 13.26 4.74
N PRO A 35 -2.72 14.03 5.82
CA PRO A 35 -3.76 14.57 6.71
C PRO A 35 -4.72 15.54 6.02
N GLN A 36 -4.36 16.07 4.85
CA GLN A 36 -5.25 16.89 4.01
C GLN A 36 -6.43 16.11 3.42
N TYR A 37 -6.36 14.78 3.37
CA TYR A 37 -7.46 13.92 2.89
C TYR A 37 -8.10 13.15 4.04
N GLU A 38 -7.29 12.54 4.90
CA GLU A 38 -7.78 11.72 6.00
C GLU A 38 -6.81 11.84 7.19
N LEU A 39 -7.29 12.38 8.31
CA LEU A 39 -6.46 12.74 9.46
C LEU A 39 -5.85 11.53 10.19
N ARG A 40 -6.48 10.36 10.08
CA ARG A 40 -6.13 9.16 10.86
C ARG A 40 -5.65 7.99 10.01
N SER A 41 -5.67 8.10 8.68
CA SER A 41 -5.17 7.01 7.83
C SER A 41 -3.65 6.99 7.82
N GLN A 42 -3.11 5.79 8.02
CA GLN A 42 -1.73 5.46 7.72
C GLN A 42 -1.67 4.66 6.43
N TYR A 43 -0.73 5.02 5.57
CA TYR A 43 -0.41 4.32 4.34
C TYR A 43 1.02 3.80 4.40
N CYS A 44 1.35 2.93 3.46
CA CYS A 44 2.57 2.15 3.48
C CYS A 44 3.32 2.31 2.15
N THR A 45 3.11 1.37 1.23
CA THR A 45 3.56 1.43 -0.17
C THR A 45 2.53 2.05 -1.10
N ASP A 46 1.23 1.96 -0.78
CA ASP A 46 0.15 2.45 -1.64
C ASP A 46 -0.45 3.73 -1.07
N ILE A 47 -0.16 4.84 -1.74
CA ILE A 47 -0.64 6.18 -1.37
C ILE A 47 -1.79 6.54 -2.32
N PRO A 48 -3.01 6.74 -1.84
CA PRO A 48 -4.19 6.81 -2.71
C PRO A 48 -4.32 8.12 -3.49
N LYS A 49 -3.68 9.20 -3.03
CA LYS A 49 -3.81 10.54 -3.59
C LYS A 49 -2.44 11.20 -3.77
N THR A 50 -2.35 12.09 -4.74
CA THR A 50 -1.22 13.01 -4.88
C THR A 50 -1.22 14.10 -3.81
N GLY A 51 -0.08 14.75 -3.60
CA GLY A 51 0.06 15.92 -2.73
C GLY A 51 0.99 15.71 -1.54
N LYS A 52 0.83 16.58 -0.54
CA LYS A 52 1.70 16.66 0.64
C LYS A 52 1.65 15.35 1.43
N THR A 53 2.79 14.71 1.56
CA THR A 53 2.91 13.39 2.18
C THR A 53 3.99 13.47 3.25
N PHE A 54 3.62 13.10 4.47
CA PHE A 54 4.56 12.91 5.57
C PHE A 54 5.01 11.47 5.57
N LEU A 55 6.32 11.22 5.63
CA LEU A 55 6.89 9.89 5.77
C LEU A 55 7.56 9.78 7.14
N VAL A 56 7.31 8.68 7.81
CA VAL A 56 7.83 8.38 9.14
C VAL A 56 8.44 6.99 9.10
N VAL A 57 9.69 6.87 9.52
CA VAL A 57 10.42 5.62 9.61
C VAL A 57 10.72 5.37 11.09
N ASP A 58 10.15 4.31 11.64
CA ASP A 58 10.45 3.85 12.98
C ASP A 58 11.62 2.86 12.92
N LEU A 59 12.67 3.17 13.67
CA LEU A 59 13.85 2.33 13.86
C LEU A 59 13.50 1.25 14.89
N VAL A 60 12.93 0.16 14.39
CA VAL A 60 12.47 -0.99 15.19
C VAL A 60 13.65 -1.60 15.95
N ASP A 61 14.77 -1.80 15.25
CA ASP A 61 16.03 -2.21 15.86
C ASP A 61 16.68 -1.05 16.66
N PRO A 62 16.84 -1.17 17.99
CA PRO A 62 17.46 -0.15 18.82
C PRO A 62 18.91 0.19 18.42
N ALA A 63 19.64 -0.74 17.80
CA ALA A 63 21.02 -0.51 17.37
C ALA A 63 21.12 0.63 16.34
N LEU A 64 20.09 0.77 15.48
CA LEU A 64 20.01 1.82 14.46
C LEU A 64 20.01 3.24 15.05
N ARG A 65 19.64 3.40 16.32
CA ARG A 65 19.60 4.70 17.02
C ARG A 65 20.99 5.26 17.32
N THR A 66 22.00 4.39 17.32
CA THR A 66 23.40 4.74 17.64
C THR A 66 24.23 5.07 16.41
N VAL A 67 23.67 4.90 15.21
CA VAL A 67 24.33 5.20 13.94
C VAL A 67 23.59 6.30 13.17
N PRO A 68 24.24 7.00 12.23
CA PRO A 68 23.55 7.93 11.35
C PRO A 68 22.58 7.19 10.41
N VAL A 69 21.33 7.64 10.36
CA VAL A 69 20.31 7.12 9.43
C VAL A 69 19.77 8.26 8.58
N GLY A 70 19.77 8.07 7.26
CA GLY A 70 19.23 9.00 6.28
C GLY A 70 18.11 8.38 5.46
N MET A 71 17.30 9.23 4.83
CA MET A 71 16.19 8.83 3.98
C MET A 71 16.27 9.58 2.65
N ARG A 72 16.01 8.92 1.53
CA ARG A 72 15.95 9.54 0.21
C ARG A 72 14.75 9.01 -0.57
N ILE A 73 14.09 9.90 -1.28
CA ILE A 73 12.98 9.55 -2.18
C ILE A 73 13.40 9.87 -3.60
N VAL A 74 13.32 8.87 -4.48
CA VAL A 74 13.59 9.02 -5.91
C VAL A 74 12.34 8.65 -6.71
N LYS A 75 12.09 9.37 -7.80
CA LYS A 75 10.97 9.09 -8.72
C LYS A 75 11.41 8.06 -9.76
N GLY A 76 10.56 7.06 -9.98
CA GLY A 76 10.75 6.00 -10.98
C GLY A 76 10.83 4.59 -10.41
N SER A 77 10.61 3.61 -11.30
CA SER A 77 10.71 2.16 -11.02
C SER A 77 12.06 1.55 -11.46
N GLY A 78 12.85 2.28 -12.25
CA GLY A 78 14.05 1.75 -12.91
C GLY A 78 15.12 1.23 -11.95
N SER A 79 15.83 0.17 -12.37
CA SER A 79 16.96 -0.45 -11.66
C SER A 79 18.17 0.48 -11.54
N ASN A 80 18.24 1.54 -12.35
CA ASN A 80 19.35 2.47 -12.39
C ASN A 80 19.04 3.71 -11.55
N GLU A 81 19.47 3.71 -10.30
CA GLU A 81 19.35 4.86 -9.39
C GLU A 81 20.04 6.13 -9.92
N ALA A 82 21.01 5.98 -10.82
CA ALA A 82 21.76 7.07 -11.44
C ALA A 82 20.91 7.95 -12.39
N GLU A 83 19.80 7.44 -12.91
CA GLU A 83 18.88 8.18 -13.79
C GLU A 83 17.60 8.62 -13.05
N ALA A 84 17.43 8.21 -11.80
CA ALA A 84 16.24 8.50 -11.02
C ALA A 84 16.31 9.94 -10.46
N GLN A 85 15.27 10.73 -10.72
CA GLN A 85 15.17 12.08 -10.19
C GLN A 85 14.97 12.03 -8.66
N THR A 86 15.92 12.57 -7.89
CA THR A 86 15.75 12.76 -6.45
C THR A 86 14.66 13.78 -6.19
N VAL A 87 13.65 13.37 -5.43
CA VAL A 87 12.50 14.18 -5.02
C VAL A 87 12.76 14.85 -3.68
N ALA A 88 13.34 14.09 -2.74
CA ALA A 88 13.71 14.57 -1.42
C ALA A 88 14.88 13.76 -0.86
N ASP A 89 15.73 14.41 -0.05
CA ASP A 89 16.91 13.79 0.56
C ASP A 89 17.12 14.34 1.97
N TRP A 90 17.00 13.47 2.96
CA TRP A 90 17.32 13.73 4.36
C TRP A 90 18.65 13.07 4.67
N ARG A 91 19.67 13.91 4.86
CA ARG A 91 21.04 13.46 5.10
C ARG A 91 21.11 12.59 6.36
N PRO A 92 22.01 11.59 6.39
CA PRO A 92 22.22 10.77 7.58
C PRO A 92 22.53 11.60 8.83
N SER A 93 21.77 11.34 9.90
CA SER A 93 21.97 11.93 11.23
C SER A 93 21.58 10.94 12.32
N HIS A 94 21.97 11.20 13.57
CA HIS A 94 21.57 10.35 14.69
C HIS A 94 20.12 10.61 15.11
N HIS A 95 19.39 9.53 15.41
CA HIS A 95 17.97 9.57 15.81
C HIS A 95 17.77 8.78 17.12
N PRO A 96 18.13 9.36 18.29
CA PRO A 96 18.06 8.66 19.59
C PRO A 96 16.62 8.32 19.99
N THR A 97 15.63 9.06 19.48
CA THR A 97 14.20 8.76 19.64
C THR A 97 13.74 7.55 18.83
N GLY A 98 14.56 7.08 17.88
CA GLY A 98 14.22 5.96 17.01
C GLY A 98 13.30 6.31 15.85
N VAL A 99 13.19 7.59 15.46
CA VAL A 99 12.30 8.02 14.39
C VAL A 99 13.02 8.91 13.40
N VAL A 100 12.91 8.61 12.12
CA VAL A 100 13.29 9.49 11.00
C VAL A 100 12.01 9.99 10.35
N SER A 101 11.89 11.30 10.11
CA SER A 101 10.69 11.84 9.47
C SER A 101 11.03 12.82 8.36
N GLY A 102 10.12 12.94 7.41
CA GLY A 102 10.26 13.81 6.25
C GLY A 102 8.92 14.21 5.66
N GLU A 103 8.91 15.31 4.93
CA GLU A 103 7.74 15.80 4.21
C GLU A 103 8.13 16.10 2.75
N THR A 104 7.30 15.65 1.81
CA THR A 104 7.43 16.07 0.40
C THR A 104 6.06 16.04 -0.29
N ASN A 105 5.92 16.77 -1.38
CA ASN A 105 4.81 16.56 -2.31
C ASN A 105 5.12 15.39 -3.23
N LEU A 106 4.15 14.50 -3.43
CA LEU A 106 4.25 13.37 -4.34
C LEU A 106 3.19 13.48 -5.43
N ASP A 107 3.62 13.49 -6.69
CA ASP A 107 2.74 13.38 -7.85
C ASP A 107 2.45 11.92 -8.18
N GLU A 108 1.52 11.68 -9.11
CA GLU A 108 1.16 10.35 -9.56
C GLU A 108 2.39 9.61 -10.10
N GLY A 109 2.53 8.34 -9.72
CA GLY A 109 3.57 7.46 -10.23
C GLY A 109 4.24 6.57 -9.20
N LEU A 110 5.38 6.02 -9.60
CA LEU A 110 6.19 5.11 -8.80
C LEU A 110 7.39 5.85 -8.20
N TYR A 111 7.68 5.57 -6.94
CA TYR A 111 8.83 6.12 -6.23
C TYR A 111 9.55 5.04 -5.46
N ARG A 112 10.80 5.29 -5.12
CA ARG A 112 11.56 4.46 -4.18
C ARG A 112 11.95 5.28 -2.97
N VAL A 113 11.58 4.81 -1.79
CA VAL A 113 12.13 5.31 -0.52
C VAL A 113 13.32 4.45 -0.17
N ILE A 114 14.47 5.08 0.01
CA ILE A 114 15.72 4.43 0.35
C ILE A 114 16.12 4.95 1.73
N ILE A 115 16.20 4.06 2.70
CA ILE A 115 16.69 4.38 4.04
C ILE A 115 18.06 3.74 4.17
N THR A 116 19.06 4.53 4.56
CA THR A 116 20.43 4.07 4.71
C THR A 116 20.86 4.30 6.15
N ALA A 117 21.22 3.22 6.85
CA ALA A 117 21.90 3.28 8.13
C ALA A 117 23.41 3.11 7.89
N GLU A 118 24.18 4.12 8.27
CA GLU A 118 25.63 4.12 8.12
C GLU A 118 26.29 3.20 9.17
N GLY A 119 27.49 2.72 8.89
CA GLY A 119 28.23 1.83 9.78
C GLY A 119 29.33 1.09 9.04
N GLN A 120 29.99 0.14 9.72
CA GLN A 120 31.00 -0.72 9.08
C GLN A 120 30.41 -1.57 7.94
N LYS A 121 29.16 -2.01 8.11
CA LYS A 121 28.35 -2.68 7.10
C LYS A 121 27.07 -1.86 6.93
N PRO A 122 27.00 -0.92 5.97
CA PRO A 122 25.84 -0.06 5.84
C PRO A 122 24.60 -0.89 5.47
N LEU A 123 23.51 -0.64 6.18
CA LEU A 123 22.22 -1.30 5.92
C LEU A 123 21.38 -0.40 5.04
N ARG A 124 20.75 -0.99 4.02
CA ARG A 124 19.96 -0.26 3.02
C ARG A 124 18.60 -0.89 2.86
N TYR A 125 17.57 -0.16 3.28
CA TYR A 125 16.17 -0.58 3.20
C TYR A 125 15.50 0.13 2.03
N GLN A 126 14.63 -0.57 1.32
CA GLN A 126 13.94 -0.03 0.14
C GLN A 126 12.45 -0.32 0.17
N TYR A 127 11.66 0.71 -0.13
CA TYR A 127 10.22 0.61 -0.37
C TYR A 127 9.90 1.13 -1.76
N LEU A 128 9.00 0.44 -2.46
CA LEU A 128 8.40 0.93 -3.70
C LEU A 128 7.06 1.58 -3.36
N LEU A 129 6.97 2.90 -3.53
CA LEU A 129 5.71 3.63 -3.36
C LEU A 129 4.97 3.72 -4.68
N ARG A 130 3.65 3.55 -4.59
CA ARG A 130 2.67 3.74 -5.65
C ARG A 130 1.76 4.89 -5.25
N VAL A 131 1.87 6.02 -5.94
CA VAL A 131 1.09 7.23 -5.63
C VAL A 131 0.00 7.39 -6.67
N GLN A 132 -1.25 7.40 -6.21
CA GLN A 132 -2.47 7.51 -7.04
C GLN A 132 -2.52 6.47 -8.19
N MET A 133 -1.87 5.32 -8.01
CA MET A 133 -1.88 4.25 -9.00
C MET A 133 -3.13 3.38 -8.86
N ILE A 134 -3.79 3.11 -9.98
CA ILE A 134 -4.98 2.27 -10.02
C ILE A 134 -4.65 0.85 -9.54
N ASP A 135 -5.40 0.36 -8.56
CA ASP A 135 -5.37 -1.05 -8.17
C ASP A 135 -6.24 -1.86 -9.14
N TYR A 136 -5.60 -2.42 -10.17
CA TYR A 136 -6.26 -3.27 -11.16
C TYR A 136 -6.91 -4.50 -10.53
N GLN A 137 -6.37 -5.05 -9.45
CA GLN A 137 -6.95 -6.22 -8.79
C GLN A 137 -8.27 -5.86 -8.12
N LYS A 138 -8.32 -4.70 -7.47
CA LYS A 138 -9.57 -4.15 -6.90
C LYS A 138 -10.57 -3.77 -7.98
N LEU A 139 -10.14 -3.15 -9.08
CA LEU A 139 -11.01 -2.84 -10.22
C LEU A 139 -11.60 -4.10 -10.85
N VAL A 140 -10.77 -5.12 -11.11
CA VAL A 140 -11.21 -6.35 -11.75
C VAL A 140 -12.22 -7.08 -10.86
N SER A 141 -11.90 -7.24 -9.57
CA SER A 141 -12.77 -7.96 -8.63
C SER A 141 -14.08 -7.23 -8.32
N SER A 142 -14.03 -5.90 -8.15
CA SER A 142 -15.20 -5.13 -7.70
C SER A 142 -16.08 -4.61 -8.84
N VAL A 143 -15.54 -4.48 -10.05
CA VAL A 143 -16.25 -3.88 -11.20
C VAL A 143 -16.35 -4.86 -12.37
N VAL A 144 -15.21 -5.32 -12.88
CA VAL A 144 -15.19 -6.07 -14.16
C VAL A 144 -15.88 -7.42 -14.05
N VAL A 145 -15.54 -8.21 -13.02
CA VAL A 145 -16.09 -9.56 -12.81
C VAL A 145 -17.61 -9.53 -12.60
N PRO A 146 -18.19 -8.69 -11.72
CA PRO A 146 -19.63 -8.56 -11.59
C PRO A 146 -20.33 -8.15 -12.89
N LEU A 147 -19.77 -7.20 -13.64
CA LEU A 147 -20.36 -6.70 -14.88
C LEU A 147 -20.40 -7.80 -15.95
N LEU A 148 -19.32 -8.57 -16.09
CA LEU A 148 -19.29 -9.75 -16.96
C LEU A 148 -20.30 -10.83 -16.51
N GLY A 149 -20.44 -11.04 -15.20
CA GLY A 149 -21.44 -11.96 -14.64
C GLY A 149 -22.87 -11.54 -14.99
N VAL A 150 -23.20 -10.26 -14.85
CA VAL A 150 -24.53 -9.72 -15.23
C VAL A 150 -24.76 -9.87 -16.73
N LEU A 151 -23.79 -9.52 -17.57
CA LEU A 151 -23.90 -9.68 -19.03
C LEU A 151 -24.15 -11.14 -19.43
N LEU A 152 -23.45 -12.08 -18.78
CA LEU A 152 -23.62 -13.51 -19.01
C LEU A 152 -25.01 -13.99 -18.56
N MET A 153 -25.51 -13.51 -17.42
CA MET A 153 -26.86 -13.82 -16.93
C MET A 153 -27.95 -13.26 -17.86
N VAL A 154 -27.80 -12.05 -18.37
CA VAL A 154 -28.71 -11.45 -19.35
C VAL A 154 -28.70 -12.25 -20.65
N TRP A 155 -27.52 -12.64 -21.14
CA TRP A 155 -27.38 -13.45 -22.35
C TRP A 155 -28.03 -14.83 -22.20
N LEU A 156 -27.79 -15.51 -21.07
CA LEU A 156 -28.43 -16.80 -20.75
C LEU A 156 -29.95 -16.66 -20.62
N GLY A 157 -30.43 -15.63 -19.91
CA GLY A 157 -31.85 -15.33 -19.76
C GLY A 157 -32.53 -15.08 -21.12
N TYR A 158 -31.90 -14.29 -21.99
CA TYR A 158 -32.37 -14.05 -23.35
C TYR A 158 -32.45 -15.35 -24.16
N LYS A 159 -31.40 -16.18 -24.11
CA LYS A 159 -31.37 -17.46 -24.82
C LYS A 159 -32.45 -18.42 -24.32
N LEU A 160 -32.69 -18.46 -23.00
CA LEU A 160 -33.76 -19.27 -22.39
C LEU A 160 -35.15 -18.80 -22.85
N LEU A 161 -35.46 -17.51 -22.75
CA LEU A 161 -36.74 -16.94 -23.20
C LEU A 161 -36.99 -17.18 -24.69
N ARG A 162 -35.95 -17.12 -25.51
CA ARG A 162 -36.07 -17.34 -26.97
C ARG A 162 -36.13 -18.82 -27.33
N SER A 163 -35.65 -19.73 -26.49
CA SER A 163 -35.66 -21.17 -26.72
C SER A 163 -37.09 -21.71 -26.89
N LYS A 164 -37.32 -22.45 -27.98
CA LYS A 164 -38.60 -23.12 -28.24
C LYS A 164 -38.95 -24.20 -27.21
N TRP A 165 -37.94 -24.71 -26.48
CA TRP A 165 -38.10 -25.77 -25.48
C TRP A 165 -38.97 -25.32 -24.29
N LEU A 166 -38.80 -24.09 -23.81
CA LEU A 166 -39.65 -23.52 -22.74
C LEU A 166 -41.04 -23.14 -23.27
N ARG A 167 -41.13 -22.59 -24.49
CA ARG A 167 -42.43 -22.30 -25.12
C ARG A 167 -43.31 -23.54 -25.28
N ASN A 168 -42.74 -24.68 -25.67
CA ASN A 168 -43.48 -25.93 -25.78
C ASN A 168 -43.84 -26.53 -24.41
N ARG A 169 -42.96 -26.46 -23.40
CA ARG A 169 -43.28 -26.91 -22.02
C ARG A 169 -44.40 -26.08 -21.37
N TRP A 170 -44.44 -24.78 -21.64
CA TRP A 170 -45.48 -23.88 -21.10
C TRP A 170 -46.82 -24.06 -21.80
N ALA A 171 -46.85 -24.55 -23.05
CA ALA A 171 -48.08 -24.92 -23.74
C ALA A 171 -48.68 -26.23 -23.19
N VAL A 172 -47.85 -27.19 -22.76
CA VAL A 172 -48.28 -28.48 -22.18
C VAL A 172 -48.81 -28.34 -20.74
N LEU A 173 -48.28 -27.40 -19.95
CA LEU A 173 -48.77 -27.12 -18.58
C LEU A 173 -50.08 -26.32 -18.56
N ARG A 174 -50.57 -25.84 -19.70
CA ARG A 174 -51.75 -24.98 -19.83
C ARG A 174 -52.92 -25.66 -20.58
N SER A 175 -52.79 -26.94 -20.93
CA SER A 175 -53.87 -27.83 -21.43
C SER A 175 -54.26 -28.82 -20.34
#